data_AF-C6ZQQ4-F1
#
_entry.id   AF-C6ZQQ4-F1
#
_cell.length_a   1.000
_cell.length_b   1.000
_cell.length_c   1.000
_cell.angle_alpha   90.00
_cell.angle_beta   90.00
_cell.angle_gamma   90.00
#
_symmetry.space_group_name_H-M   'P 1'
#
loop_
_entity.id
_entity.type
_entity.pdbx_description
1 polymer ?
#
loop_
_entity_poly.entity_id
_entity_poly.type
_entity_poly.pdbx_seq_one_letter_code
_entity_poly.pdbx_strand_id
1 'polypeptide(L)'
;KDTKPPLIADSTPTTTKSAQQAPAAIMMSTYVKNDVLPQHWQELTHALRSREIDDIVTPMQEVDALTVKRPALLEDIFDEVIRFLTHSSGPIRQTAHGLVTRWLKQNPGNFSTNSSALTAFVQCLYHEDVAVVQTALDKTTEYALCLQEYAPQILMTMFNLGINNKISTYTAIKRCVQAIKKQHAC
;
A
#
# COMPACT_ATOMS: atom_id res chain seq x y z
N LYS A 1 45.93 -57.25 56.93
CA LYS A 1 46.62 -56.03 56.48
C LYS A 1 45.68 -55.29 55.53
N ASP A 2 44.52 -54.87 56.02
CA ASP A 2 44.33 -53.64 56.80
C ASP A 2 44.82 -52.45 55.98
N THR A 3 43.93 -51.62 55.45
CA THR A 3 43.59 -50.33 56.09
C THR A 3 42.39 -49.70 55.36
N LYS A 4 41.43 -49.24 56.16
CA LYS A 4 40.19 -48.53 55.83
C LYS A 4 40.47 -47.14 55.22
N PRO A 5 39.58 -46.60 54.36
CA PRO A 5 39.75 -45.28 53.73
C PRO A 5 39.47 -44.08 54.66
N PRO A 6 39.93 -42.87 54.31
CA PRO A 6 39.72 -41.66 55.08
C PRO A 6 38.42 -40.93 54.73
N LEU A 7 38.18 -39.93 55.57
CA LEU A 7 37.01 -39.12 55.82
C LEU A 7 37.16 -37.76 55.11
N ILE A 8 36.03 -37.04 54.98
CA ILE A 8 35.82 -35.57 54.89
C ILE A 8 35.93 -34.81 53.54
N ALA A 9 34.73 -34.36 53.14
CA ALA A 9 34.20 -33.12 52.54
C ALA A 9 35.06 -32.05 51.79
N ASP A 10 34.32 -31.49 50.84
CA ASP A 10 34.22 -30.09 50.40
C ASP A 10 35.24 -29.51 49.40
N SER A 11 34.68 -28.91 48.35
CA SER A 11 35.06 -27.65 47.69
C SER A 11 34.89 -27.71 46.16
N THR A 12 33.98 -26.88 45.64
CA THR A 12 33.92 -26.21 44.32
C THR A 12 34.79 -26.70 43.15
N PRO A 13 34.28 -26.58 41.90
CA PRO A 13 34.93 -25.57 41.05
C PRO A 13 34.02 -24.75 40.12
N THR A 14 34.51 -23.54 39.93
CA THR A 14 34.18 -22.51 38.94
C THR A 14 34.71 -22.91 37.55
N THR A 15 33.84 -22.76 36.52
CA THR A 15 34.12 -22.35 35.12
C THR A 15 35.01 -23.23 34.22
N THR A 16 34.51 -23.60 33.02
CA THR A 16 34.89 -22.99 31.71
C THR A 16 34.35 -23.77 30.49
N LYS A 17 33.45 -23.11 29.74
CA LYS A 17 33.20 -23.14 28.27
C LYS A 17 32.79 -24.45 27.57
N SER A 18 31.56 -24.46 27.08
CA SER A 18 31.24 -24.88 25.72
C SER A 18 30.18 -23.95 25.12
N ALA A 19 30.39 -23.59 23.86
CA ALA A 19 29.59 -22.66 23.09
C ALA A 19 28.19 -23.23 22.83
N GLN A 20 27.15 -22.42 23.03
CA GLN A 20 25.84 -22.68 22.44
C GLN A 20 25.32 -21.38 21.83
N GLN A 21 25.24 -21.39 20.50
CA GLN A 21 24.64 -20.36 19.67
C GLN A 21 23.22 -20.07 20.14
N ALA A 22 22.93 -18.80 20.39
CA ALA A 22 21.58 -18.32 20.56
C ALA A 22 20.90 -18.33 19.19
N PRO A 23 19.73 -18.99 19.02
CA PRO A 23 18.89 -18.71 17.87
C PRO A 23 18.28 -17.33 18.09
N ALA A 24 18.65 -16.38 17.24
CA ALA A 24 17.94 -15.11 17.14
C ALA A 24 16.50 -15.43 16.74
N ALA A 25 15.59 -15.33 17.71
CA ALA A 25 14.16 -15.46 17.48
C ALA A 25 13.74 -14.30 16.55
N ILE A 26 13.48 -14.62 15.28
CA ILE A 26 12.75 -13.75 14.38
C ILE A 26 11.35 -13.66 14.97
N MET A 27 11.07 -12.57 15.67
CA MET A 27 9.73 -12.22 16.13
C MET A 27 8.89 -11.94 14.89
N MET A 28 8.31 -12.98 14.31
CA MET A 28 7.24 -12.87 13.31
C MET A 28 6.13 -12.08 14.00
N SER A 29 5.96 -10.82 13.59
CA SER A 29 4.84 -10.00 14.03
C SER A 29 3.58 -10.80 13.76
N THR A 30 2.87 -11.18 14.81
CA THR A 30 1.61 -11.90 14.70
C THR A 30 0.66 -11.02 13.92
N TYR A 31 0.40 -11.39 12.66
CA TYR A 31 -0.67 -10.82 11.87
C TYR A 31 -1.98 -11.20 12.56
N VAL A 32 -2.48 -10.32 13.42
CA VAL A 32 -3.80 -10.46 14.01
C VAL A 32 -4.79 -10.20 12.88
N LYS A 33 -5.26 -11.27 12.23
CA LYS A 33 -6.53 -11.22 11.50
C LYS A 33 -7.60 -10.87 12.51
N ASN A 34 -7.95 -9.58 12.60
CA ASN A 34 -9.16 -9.15 13.28
C ASN A 34 -10.33 -9.58 12.39
N ASP A 35 -10.79 -10.82 12.54
CA ASP A 35 -11.87 -11.42 11.75
C ASP A 35 -13.24 -10.75 12.02
N VAL A 36 -13.33 -9.87 13.02
CA VAL A 36 -14.55 -9.10 13.29
C VAL A 36 -14.54 -7.83 12.44
N LEU A 37 -15.31 -7.88 11.35
CA LEU A 37 -15.64 -6.72 10.52
C LEU A 37 -16.25 -5.61 11.39
N PRO A 38 -15.92 -4.33 11.15
CA PRO A 38 -16.60 -3.22 11.80
C PRO A 38 -18.13 -3.33 11.60
N GLN A 39 -18.91 -2.99 12.64
CA GLN A 39 -20.38 -3.19 12.63
C GLN A 39 -21.10 -2.55 11.43
N HIS A 40 -20.59 -1.44 10.89
CA HIS A 40 -21.15 -0.72 9.74
C HIS A 40 -20.37 -0.95 8.43
N TRP A 41 -19.37 -1.84 8.40
CA TRP A 41 -18.57 -2.09 7.19
C TRP A 41 -19.42 -2.61 6.03
N GLN A 42 -20.37 -3.51 6.31
CA GLN A 42 -21.24 -4.05 5.27
C GLN A 42 -22.12 -2.95 4.65
N GLU A 43 -22.66 -2.05 5.47
CA GLU A 43 -23.45 -0.90 5.01
C GLU A 43 -22.61 0.02 4.11
N LEU A 44 -21.36 0.31 4.51
CA LEU A 44 -20.43 1.08 3.69
C LEU A 44 -20.13 0.40 2.36
N THR A 45 -19.78 -0.88 2.35
CA THR A 45 -19.50 -1.60 1.10
C THR A 45 -20.72 -1.67 0.19
N HIS A 46 -21.92 -1.81 0.75
CA HIS A 46 -23.16 -1.76 0.00
C HIS A 46 -23.39 -0.38 -0.63
N ALA A 47 -23.10 0.70 0.11
CA ALA A 47 -23.16 2.05 -0.41
C ALA A 47 -22.17 2.27 -1.57
N LEU A 48 -20.92 1.79 -1.47
CA LEU A 48 -19.94 1.91 -2.56
C LEU A 48 -20.32 1.11 -3.82
N ARG A 49 -21.04 0.00 -3.65
CA ARG A 49 -21.54 -0.85 -4.74
C ARG A 49 -22.80 -0.29 -5.39
N SER A 50 -23.60 0.46 -4.63
CA SER A 50 -24.78 1.12 -5.16
C SER A 50 -24.38 2.19 -6.19
N ARG A 51 -25.02 2.15 -7.36
CA ARG A 51 -24.81 3.13 -8.44
C ARG A 51 -25.63 4.42 -8.25
N GLU A 52 -26.57 4.43 -7.30
CA GLU A 52 -27.61 5.46 -7.18
C GLU A 52 -27.37 6.48 -6.06
N ILE A 53 -26.20 6.46 -5.42
CA ILE A 53 -25.94 7.33 -4.28
C ILE A 53 -25.32 8.65 -4.74
N ASP A 54 -26.14 9.71 -4.73
CA ASP A 54 -25.71 11.10 -4.93
C ASP A 54 -24.80 11.61 -3.79
N ASP A 55 -24.85 11.00 -2.60
CA ASP A 55 -24.01 11.34 -1.43
C ASP A 55 -23.05 10.21 -1.03
N ILE A 56 -22.11 9.87 -1.91
CA ILE A 56 -21.06 8.89 -1.61
C ILE A 56 -19.90 9.48 -0.80
N VAL A 57 -19.93 10.80 -0.51
CA VAL A 57 -18.84 11.50 0.18
C VAL A 57 -18.64 10.93 1.58
N THR A 58 -19.71 10.83 2.36
CA THR A 58 -19.64 10.34 3.75
C THR A 58 -19.17 8.89 3.82
N PRO A 59 -19.77 7.93 3.07
CA PRO A 59 -19.26 6.56 3.04
C PRO A 59 -17.79 6.45 2.63
N MET A 60 -17.36 7.24 1.64
CA MET A 60 -15.97 7.22 1.17
C MET A 60 -14.99 7.72 2.23
N GLN A 61 -15.36 8.73 3.02
CA GLN A 61 -14.54 9.25 4.12
C GLN A 61 -14.45 8.25 5.28
N GLU A 62 -15.54 7.57 5.63
CA GLU A 62 -15.54 6.54 6.67
C GLU A 62 -14.68 5.34 6.27
N VAL A 63 -14.80 4.89 5.01
CA VAL A 63 -13.92 3.86 4.45
C VAL A 63 -12.44 4.29 4.53
N ASP A 64 -12.13 5.55 4.21
CA ASP A 64 -10.77 6.07 4.35
C ASP A 64 -10.27 6.01 5.80
N ALA A 65 -11.07 6.45 6.76
CA ALA A 65 -10.72 6.42 8.18
C ALA A 65 -10.49 4.98 8.70
N LEU A 66 -11.34 4.03 8.33
CA LEU A 66 -11.23 2.63 8.76
C LEU A 66 -9.99 1.94 8.19
N THR A 67 -9.71 2.19 6.91
CA THR A 67 -8.63 1.50 6.17
C THR A 67 -7.23 2.00 6.54
N VAL A 68 -7.10 3.14 7.23
CA VAL A 68 -5.82 3.58 7.82
C VAL A 68 -5.28 2.56 8.82
N LYS A 69 -6.13 2.00 9.68
CA LYS A 69 -5.73 0.99 10.69
C LYS A 69 -5.90 -0.44 10.18
N ARG A 70 -6.78 -0.65 9.20
CA ARG A 70 -7.14 -1.96 8.67
C ARG A 70 -7.12 -1.96 7.13
N PRO A 71 -5.94 -1.85 6.50
CA PRO A 71 -5.85 -1.78 5.05
C PRO A 71 -6.33 -3.04 4.35
N ALA A 72 -6.33 -4.20 5.03
CA ALA A 72 -6.87 -5.46 4.52
C ALA A 72 -8.32 -5.37 4.05
N LEU A 73 -9.12 -4.45 4.62
CA LEU A 73 -10.50 -4.23 4.21
C LEU A 73 -10.63 -3.75 2.75
N LEU A 74 -9.57 -3.17 2.18
CA LEU A 74 -9.60 -2.68 0.80
C LEU A 74 -9.67 -3.82 -0.23
N GLU A 75 -9.29 -5.05 0.13
CA GLU A 75 -9.36 -6.20 -0.78
C GLU A 75 -10.77 -6.40 -1.34
N ASP A 76 -11.78 -6.32 -0.46
CA ASP A 76 -13.18 -6.60 -0.80
C ASP A 76 -13.86 -5.51 -1.64
N ILE A 77 -13.28 -4.30 -1.67
CA ILE A 77 -13.90 -3.12 -2.29
C ILE A 77 -13.00 -2.45 -3.34
N PHE A 78 -11.89 -3.09 -3.70
CA PHE A 78 -10.86 -2.47 -4.53
C PHE A 78 -11.39 -2.04 -5.90
N ASP A 79 -12.19 -2.90 -6.53
CA ASP A 79 -12.78 -2.64 -7.84
C ASP A 79 -13.80 -1.48 -7.77
N GLU A 80 -14.58 -1.41 -6.70
CA GLU A 80 -15.48 -0.28 -6.46
C GLU A 80 -14.72 1.02 -6.24
N VAL A 81 -13.63 1.01 -5.49
CA VAL A 81 -12.78 2.18 -5.25
C VAL A 81 -12.16 2.68 -6.57
N ILE A 82 -11.68 1.78 -7.42
CA ILE A 82 -11.12 2.13 -8.74
C ILE A 82 -12.13 2.90 -9.60
N ARG A 83 -13.41 2.53 -9.55
CA ARG A 83 -14.47 3.22 -10.31
C ARG A 83 -14.61 4.70 -9.94
N PHE A 84 -14.28 5.08 -8.71
CA PHE A 84 -14.38 6.46 -8.24
C PHE A 84 -13.21 7.35 -8.65
N LEU A 85 -12.17 6.81 -9.31
CA LEU A 85 -11.05 7.60 -9.82
C LEU A 85 -11.46 8.63 -10.89
N THR A 86 -12.54 8.36 -11.62
CA THR A 86 -13.09 9.26 -12.66
C THR A 86 -14.35 10.00 -12.20
N HIS A 87 -14.66 9.98 -10.90
CA HIS A 87 -15.86 10.63 -10.35
C HIS A 87 -15.83 12.16 -10.61
N SER A 88 -17.00 12.77 -10.81
CA SER A 88 -17.12 14.21 -11.11
C SER A 88 -16.58 15.11 -9.97
N SER A 89 -16.81 14.70 -8.72
CA SER A 89 -16.31 15.38 -7.53
C SER A 89 -14.82 15.16 -7.28
N GLY A 90 -14.04 16.25 -7.22
CA GLY A 90 -12.61 16.24 -6.93
C GLY A 90 -12.23 15.59 -5.59
N PRO A 91 -12.88 15.93 -4.47
CA PRO A 91 -12.63 15.27 -3.18
C PRO A 91 -12.78 13.74 -3.22
N ILE A 92 -13.81 13.23 -3.91
CA ILE A 92 -14.04 11.79 -4.05
C ILE A 92 -12.88 11.14 -4.83
N ARG A 93 -12.44 11.75 -5.94
CA ARG A 93 -11.27 11.25 -6.69
C ARG A 93 -10.02 11.22 -5.82
N GLN A 94 -9.79 12.26 -5.02
CA GLN A 94 -8.61 12.34 -4.16
C GLN A 94 -8.60 11.22 -3.11
N THR A 95 -9.75 10.97 -2.47
CA THR A 95 -9.89 9.86 -1.52
C THR A 95 -9.71 8.51 -2.22
N ALA A 96 -10.34 8.32 -3.39
CA ALA A 96 -10.20 7.10 -4.17
C ALA A 96 -8.73 6.80 -4.55
N HIS A 97 -8.00 7.81 -5.07
CA HIS A 97 -6.57 7.64 -5.35
C HIS A 97 -5.77 7.30 -4.09
N GLY A 98 -6.07 7.90 -2.94
CA GLY A 98 -5.42 7.60 -1.67
C GLY A 98 -5.67 6.17 -1.18
N LEU A 99 -6.89 5.67 -1.36
CA LEU A 99 -7.26 4.28 -1.04
C LEU A 99 -6.53 3.29 -1.94
N VAL A 100 -6.50 3.54 -3.26
CA VAL A 100 -5.78 2.69 -4.22
C VAL A 100 -4.29 2.65 -3.88
N THR A 101 -3.63 3.80 -3.68
CA THR A 101 -2.19 3.80 -3.38
C THR A 101 -1.89 3.18 -2.01
N ARG A 102 -2.80 3.28 -1.03
CA ARG A 102 -2.70 2.56 0.23
C ARG A 102 -2.74 1.06 0.04
N TRP A 103 -3.66 0.54 -0.78
CA TRP A 103 -3.77 -0.89 -1.06
C TRP A 103 -2.54 -1.42 -1.80
N LEU A 104 -2.05 -0.69 -2.81
CA LEU A 104 -0.85 -1.07 -3.56
C LEU A 104 0.40 -1.14 -2.67
N LYS A 105 0.57 -0.20 -1.74
CA LYS A 105 1.69 -0.21 -0.78
C LYS A 105 1.69 -1.42 0.14
N GLN A 106 0.51 -1.97 0.44
CA GLN A 106 0.36 -3.13 1.32
C GLN A 106 0.53 -4.45 0.58
N ASN A 107 0.36 -4.45 -0.75
CA ASN A 107 0.42 -5.66 -1.58
C ASN A 107 1.38 -5.47 -2.78
N PRO A 108 2.67 -5.15 -2.54
CA PRO A 108 3.62 -4.99 -3.63
C PRO A 108 3.78 -6.32 -4.40
N GLY A 109 3.85 -6.23 -5.73
CA GLY A 109 4.06 -7.39 -6.60
C GLY A 109 2.82 -8.24 -6.91
N ASN A 110 1.63 -7.89 -6.42
CA ASN A 110 0.39 -8.54 -6.84
C ASN A 110 0.02 -8.10 -8.26
N PHE A 111 0.31 -8.96 -9.25
CA PHE A 111 0.10 -8.66 -10.66
C PHE A 111 -1.34 -8.25 -11.00
N SER A 112 -2.34 -8.94 -10.44
CA SER A 112 -3.75 -8.67 -10.73
C SER A 112 -4.15 -7.29 -10.25
N THR A 113 -3.88 -6.98 -8.98
CA THR A 113 -4.17 -5.67 -8.38
C THR A 113 -3.42 -4.55 -9.09
N ASN A 114 -2.12 -4.76 -9.35
CA ASN A 114 -1.26 -3.76 -9.98
C ASN A 114 -1.69 -3.46 -11.42
N SER A 115 -2.07 -4.47 -12.19
CA SER A 115 -2.55 -4.30 -13.56
C SER A 115 -3.91 -3.58 -13.61
N SER A 116 -4.84 -3.92 -12.72
CA SER A 116 -6.13 -3.23 -12.61
C SER A 116 -5.95 -1.76 -12.22
N ALA A 117 -5.10 -1.48 -11.22
CA ALA A 117 -4.77 -0.12 -10.80
C ALA A 117 -4.12 0.70 -11.93
N LEU A 118 -3.17 0.10 -12.65
CA LEU A 118 -2.48 0.75 -13.76
C LEU A 118 -3.45 1.10 -14.88
N THR A 119 -4.29 0.14 -15.29
CA THR A 119 -5.28 0.32 -16.34
C THR A 119 -6.19 1.50 -16.03
N ALA A 120 -6.76 1.52 -14.83
CA ALA A 120 -7.65 2.59 -14.39
C ALA A 120 -6.91 3.94 -14.28
N PHE A 121 -5.68 3.94 -13.77
CA PHE A 121 -4.87 5.14 -13.66
C PHE A 121 -4.51 5.75 -15.03
N VAL A 122 -4.14 4.90 -16.01
CA VAL A 122 -3.88 5.33 -17.39
C VAL A 122 -5.15 5.87 -18.05
N GLN A 123 -6.31 5.24 -17.80
CA GLN A 123 -7.60 5.78 -18.26
C GLN A 123 -7.87 7.18 -17.70
N CYS A 124 -7.53 7.44 -16.44
CA CYS A 124 -7.66 8.78 -15.85
C CYS A 124 -6.76 9.82 -16.54
N LEU A 125 -5.55 9.44 -16.97
CA LEU A 125 -4.63 10.34 -17.69
C LEU A 125 -5.12 10.68 -19.10
N TYR A 126 -5.88 9.79 -19.74
CA TYR A 126 -6.49 10.01 -21.06
C TYR A 126 -7.97 10.43 -21.00
N HIS A 127 -8.48 10.75 -19.82
CA HIS A 127 -9.87 11.10 -19.65
C HIS A 127 -10.21 12.44 -20.33
N GLU A 128 -11.45 12.57 -20.83
CA GLU A 128 -11.91 13.79 -21.52
C GLU A 128 -12.04 14.99 -20.56
N ASP A 129 -12.45 14.73 -19.32
CA ASP A 129 -12.49 15.73 -18.25
C ASP A 129 -11.08 16.06 -17.74
N VAL A 130 -10.63 17.29 -18.00
CA VAL A 130 -9.35 17.84 -17.56
C VAL A 130 -9.19 17.78 -16.04
N ALA A 131 -10.26 17.90 -15.25
CA ALA A 131 -10.18 17.84 -13.80
C ALA A 131 -9.76 16.44 -13.31
N VAL A 132 -10.20 15.37 -13.99
CA VAL A 132 -9.77 13.99 -13.76
C VAL A 132 -8.29 13.84 -14.11
N VAL A 133 -7.88 14.33 -15.29
CA VAL A 133 -6.48 14.27 -15.75
C VAL A 133 -5.54 14.99 -14.80
N GLN A 134 -5.89 16.19 -14.33
CA GLN A 134 -5.09 16.94 -13.35
C GLN A 134 -4.94 16.19 -12.03
N THR A 135 -6.02 15.58 -11.54
CA THR A 135 -5.98 14.77 -10.31
C THR A 135 -5.03 13.58 -10.47
N ALA A 136 -5.09 12.88 -11.61
CA ALA A 136 -4.19 11.78 -11.91
C ALA A 136 -2.73 12.23 -12.07
N LEU A 137 -2.48 13.40 -12.68
CA LEU A 137 -1.14 13.99 -12.80
C LEU A 137 -0.52 14.30 -11.44
N ASP A 138 -1.29 14.85 -10.51
CA ASP A 138 -0.84 15.12 -9.14
C ASP A 138 -0.49 13.82 -8.40
N LYS A 139 -1.26 12.75 -8.63
CA LYS A 139 -1.07 11.44 -8.02
C LYS A 139 -0.04 10.56 -8.73
N THR A 140 0.46 10.96 -9.90
CA THR A 140 1.31 10.08 -10.72
C THR A 140 2.58 9.64 -10.02
N THR A 141 3.18 10.52 -9.22
CA THR A 141 4.39 10.15 -8.47
C THR A 141 4.10 9.02 -7.50
N GLU A 142 2.97 9.04 -6.77
CA GLU A 142 2.62 7.96 -5.86
C GLU A 142 2.43 6.63 -6.58
N TYR A 143 1.73 6.63 -7.72
CA TYR A 143 1.51 5.42 -8.53
C TYR A 143 2.83 4.87 -9.08
N ALA A 144 3.71 5.71 -9.61
CA ALA A 144 4.99 5.25 -10.15
C ALA A 144 5.92 4.63 -9.09
N LEU A 145 5.81 5.07 -7.82
CA LEU A 145 6.57 4.47 -6.71
C LEU A 145 5.94 3.16 -6.21
N CYS A 146 4.62 2.98 -6.35
CA CYS A 146 3.94 1.74 -5.97
C CYS A 146 4.01 0.68 -7.08
N LEU A 147 4.06 1.11 -8.34
CA LEU A 147 4.02 0.31 -9.56
C LEU A 147 5.34 0.48 -10.33
N GLN A 148 6.47 0.25 -9.66
CA GLN A 148 7.79 0.50 -10.24
C GLN A 148 8.04 -0.31 -11.53
N GLU A 149 7.49 -1.52 -11.61
CA GLU A 149 7.55 -2.37 -12.79
C GLU A 149 6.86 -1.74 -14.02
N TYR A 150 5.91 -0.83 -13.77
CA TYR A 150 5.18 -0.09 -14.80
C TYR A 150 5.61 1.38 -14.90
N ALA A 151 6.61 1.83 -14.15
CA ALA A 151 7.06 3.22 -14.15
C ALA A 151 7.44 3.74 -15.55
N PRO A 152 8.14 2.96 -16.44
CA PRO A 152 8.40 3.40 -17.80
C PRO A 152 7.12 3.67 -18.60
N GLN A 153 6.10 2.82 -18.45
CA GLN A 153 4.81 2.96 -19.13
C GLN A 153 4.05 4.20 -18.61
N ILE A 154 4.06 4.43 -17.30
CA ILE A 154 3.46 5.61 -16.67
C ILE A 154 4.12 6.89 -17.20
N LEU A 155 5.46 6.95 -17.19
CA LEU A 155 6.22 8.12 -17.66
C LEU A 155 6.00 8.38 -19.17
N MET A 156 5.99 7.33 -19.99
CA MET A 156 5.71 7.45 -21.42
C MET A 156 4.29 8.00 -21.65
N THR A 157 3.31 7.53 -20.87
CA THR A 157 1.94 8.02 -20.93
C THR A 157 1.85 9.52 -20.62
N MET A 158 2.53 9.99 -19.56
CA MET A 158 2.59 11.42 -19.24
C MET A 158 3.30 12.25 -20.31
N PHE A 159 4.34 11.70 -20.93
CA PHE A 159 5.08 12.38 -21.99
C PHE A 159 4.21 12.55 -23.23
N ASN A 160 3.54 11.48 -23.67
CA ASN A 160 2.59 11.52 -24.77
C ASN A 160 1.43 12.49 -24.48
N LEU A 161 0.93 12.48 -23.24
CA LEU A 161 -0.11 13.42 -22.81
C LEU A 161 0.36 14.88 -22.95
N GLY A 162 1.59 15.20 -22.56
CA GLY A 162 2.13 16.56 -22.65
C GLY A 162 2.44 17.02 -24.08
N ILE A 163 2.69 16.10 -25.01
CA ILE A 163 2.91 16.41 -26.43
C ILE A 163 1.58 16.60 -27.15
N ASN A 164 0.63 15.70 -26.90
CA ASN A 164 -0.63 15.65 -27.64
C ASN A 164 -1.67 16.64 -27.10
N ASN A 165 -1.60 16.96 -25.81
CA ASN A 165 -2.52 17.89 -25.16
C ASN A 165 -1.79 19.15 -24.69
N LYS A 166 -2.50 20.28 -24.58
CA LYS A 166 -1.98 21.55 -24.08
C LYS A 166 -1.79 21.57 -22.55
N ILE A 167 -1.44 20.42 -21.95
CA ILE A 167 -1.26 20.26 -20.50
C ILE A 167 0.24 20.12 -20.22
N SER A 168 0.79 20.98 -19.37
CA SER A 168 2.19 20.88 -18.97
C SER A 168 2.42 19.69 -18.03
N THR A 169 3.00 18.61 -18.55
CA THR A 169 3.36 17.43 -17.74
C THR A 169 4.80 17.46 -17.23
N TYR A 170 5.60 18.44 -17.67
CA TYR A 170 7.04 18.53 -17.35
C TYR A 170 7.35 18.48 -15.85
N THR A 171 6.66 19.30 -15.04
CA THR A 171 6.89 19.35 -13.59
C THR A 171 6.54 18.03 -12.92
N ALA A 172 5.47 17.37 -13.36
CA ALA A 172 5.03 16.09 -12.83
C ALA A 172 6.01 14.97 -13.20
N ILE A 173 6.48 14.93 -14.45
CA ILE A 173 7.52 13.99 -14.91
C ILE A 173 8.80 14.19 -14.12
N LYS A 174 9.27 15.45 -13.97
CA LYS A 174 10.48 15.77 -13.21
C LYS A 174 10.38 15.28 -11.77
N ARG A 175 9.25 15.53 -11.09
CA ARG A 175 8.98 15.06 -9.73
C ARG A 175 9.02 13.53 -9.65
N CYS A 176 8.38 12.86 -10.60
CA CYS A 176 8.32 11.40 -10.67
C CYS A 176 9.71 10.78 -10.82
N VAL A 177 10.50 11.25 -11.80
CA VAL A 177 11.87 10.76 -12.03
C VAL A 177 12.77 11.01 -10.82
N GLN A 178 12.65 12.17 -10.17
CA GLN A 178 13.41 12.45 -8.95
C GLN A 178 13.04 11.52 -7.79
N ALA A 179 11.76 11.20 -7.63
CA ALA A 179 11.29 10.30 -6.59
C ALA A 179 11.76 8.86 -6.82
N ILE A 180 11.67 8.36 -8.05
CA ILE A 180 12.16 7.03 -8.43
C ILE A 180 13.67 6.95 -8.18
N LYS A 181 14.45 7.95 -8.62
CA LYS A 181 15.91 8.01 -8.39
C LYS A 181 16.27 7.95 -6.90
N LYS A 182 15.51 8.64 -6.04
CA LYS A 182 15.74 8.61 -4.59
C LYS A 182 15.48 7.23 -3.98
N GLN A 183 14.47 6.50 -4.45
CA GLN A 183 14.18 5.15 -3.95
C GLN A 183 15.29 4.14 -4.27
N HIS A 184 15.94 4.25 -5.44
CA HIS A 184 17.04 3.35 -5.82
C HIS A 184 18.41 3.71 -5.23
N ALA A 185 18.54 4.90 -4.63
CA ALA A 185 19.80 5.38 -4.05
C ALA A 185 19.95 5.02 -2.56
N CYS A 186 18.93 4.41 -1.94
CA CYS A 186 18.96 3.83 -0.60
C CYS A 186 18.98 2.31 -0.70
#